data_AF-A0A964XTF3-F1
#
_entry.id   AF-A0A964XTF3-F1
#
_cell.length_a   1.000
_cell.length_b   1.000
_cell.length_c   1.000
_cell.angle_alpha   90.00
_cell.angle_beta   90.00
_cell.angle_gamma   90.00
#
_symmetry.space_group_name_H-M   'P 1'
#
loop_
_entity.id
_entity.type
_entity.pdbx_description
1 polymer ?
#
loop_
_entity_poly.entity_id
_entity_poly.type
_entity_poly.pdbx_seq_one_letter_code
_entity_poly.pdbx_strand_id
1 'polypeptide(L)'
;MLDLLYPPLDWRDWRDDWPLASCSRFVQAGGVRWHVQQQGRGPVMVLLHGTGASTHTWRDLMPVWAREFTVVSVDLPGHAFTGTADTALMTLPGMAHAVQALLQTLAMKPAVLVGHSAGAAVAAEMVLQTQPSDRPLLVALNPAWLPIHGWAGWLFAPAAKLVTLNPLSGWLMAKQAARGDLVQRLLQGTGSRLSAEGVRLYKRLFGQPSHVAAPSSAPQWRTTTIPTPSRPSRGVAA
;
A
#
# COMPACT_ATOMS: atom_id res chain seq x y z
N MET A 1 15.77 -17.46 -13.41
CA MET A 1 16.70 -17.40 -12.25
C MET A 1 16.11 -16.55 -11.11
N LEU A 2 15.47 -15.41 -11.40
CA LEU A 2 14.81 -14.57 -10.38
C LEU A 2 13.58 -15.22 -9.74
N ASP A 3 12.79 -16.00 -10.48
CA ASP A 3 11.60 -16.69 -9.91
C ASP A 3 11.94 -17.74 -8.84
N LEU A 4 13.17 -18.29 -8.88
CA LEU A 4 13.68 -19.18 -7.84
C LEU A 4 14.03 -18.43 -6.55
N LEU A 5 14.40 -17.15 -6.66
CA LEU A 5 14.70 -16.28 -5.52
C LEU A 5 13.43 -15.62 -4.96
N TYR A 6 12.40 -15.47 -5.79
CA TYR A 6 11.16 -14.73 -5.51
C TYR A 6 9.91 -15.52 -5.90
N PRO A 7 9.65 -16.70 -5.30
CA PRO A 7 8.44 -17.44 -5.58
C PRO A 7 7.20 -16.59 -5.25
N PRO A 8 6.17 -16.56 -6.12
CA PRO A 8 4.94 -15.84 -5.83
C PRO A 8 4.23 -16.46 -4.62
N LEU A 9 3.49 -15.66 -3.86
CA LEU A 9 2.68 -16.17 -2.76
C LEU A 9 1.49 -16.95 -3.34
N ASP A 10 1.36 -18.23 -2.99
CA ASP A 10 0.16 -19.02 -3.33
C ASP A 10 -0.90 -18.86 -2.24
N TRP A 11 -2.04 -18.26 -2.57
CA TRP A 11 -3.14 -18.07 -1.64
C TRP A 11 -3.57 -19.34 -0.89
N ARG A 12 -3.43 -20.52 -1.51
CA ARG A 12 -3.81 -21.80 -0.91
C ARG A 12 -3.07 -22.08 0.40
N ASP A 13 -1.82 -21.61 0.53
CA ASP A 13 -1.00 -21.82 1.72
C ASP A 13 -1.30 -20.81 2.84
N TRP A 14 -2.12 -19.80 2.56
CA TRP A 14 -2.33 -18.64 3.45
C TRP A 14 -3.76 -18.49 3.90
N ARG A 15 -4.73 -18.94 3.10
CA ARG A 15 -6.16 -18.67 3.31
C ARG A 15 -6.70 -19.10 4.69
N ASP A 16 -6.10 -20.11 5.31
CA ASP A 16 -6.59 -20.64 6.59
C ASP A 16 -6.18 -19.75 7.78
N ASP A 17 -5.07 -19.01 7.66
CA ASP A 17 -4.53 -18.12 8.71
C ASP A 17 -4.60 -16.63 8.34
N TRP A 18 -5.05 -16.31 7.12
CA TRP A 18 -5.13 -14.93 6.66
C TRP A 18 -6.39 -14.26 7.22
N PRO A 19 -6.27 -13.08 7.86
CA PRO A 19 -7.44 -12.43 8.45
C PRO A 19 -8.46 -12.09 7.38
N LEU A 20 -9.74 -12.31 7.69
CA LEU A 20 -10.87 -12.04 6.80
C LEU A 20 -10.77 -12.79 5.45
N ALA A 21 -10.12 -13.96 5.42
CA ALA A 21 -9.99 -14.76 4.19
C ALA A 21 -11.34 -15.13 3.55
N SER A 22 -12.41 -15.28 4.33
CA SER A 22 -13.77 -15.50 3.81
C SER A 22 -14.32 -14.32 2.99
N CYS A 23 -13.74 -13.13 3.17
CA CYS A 23 -14.06 -11.92 2.41
C CYS A 23 -13.16 -11.74 1.19
N SER A 24 -12.15 -12.61 1.00
CA SER A 24 -11.18 -12.53 -0.09
C SER A 24 -11.73 -13.07 -1.40
N ARG A 25 -11.40 -12.39 -2.49
CA ARG A 25 -11.59 -12.87 -3.87
C ARG A 25 -10.49 -12.33 -4.77
N PHE A 26 -10.37 -12.93 -5.94
CA PHE A 26 -9.41 -12.52 -6.96
C PHE A 26 -10.11 -11.94 -8.18
N VAL A 27 -9.58 -10.83 -8.71
CA VAL A 27 -10.20 -10.07 -9.79
C VAL A 27 -9.15 -9.72 -10.83
N GLN A 28 -9.45 -9.96 -12.11
CA GLN A 28 -8.61 -9.50 -13.22
C GLN A 28 -9.06 -8.10 -13.65
N ALA A 29 -8.17 -7.11 -13.55
CA ALA A 29 -8.47 -5.73 -13.94
C ALA A 29 -7.19 -4.97 -14.31
N GLY A 30 -7.23 -4.21 -15.40
CA GLY A 30 -6.09 -3.38 -15.83
C GLY A 30 -4.80 -4.17 -16.07
N GLY A 31 -4.91 -5.41 -16.54
CA GLY A 31 -3.76 -6.31 -16.76
C GLY A 31 -3.16 -6.92 -15.47
N VAL A 32 -3.79 -6.72 -14.31
CA VAL A 32 -3.32 -7.19 -13.01
C VAL A 32 -4.33 -8.15 -12.39
N ARG A 33 -3.81 -9.21 -11.75
CA ARG A 33 -4.60 -10.10 -10.87
C ARG A 33 -4.59 -9.57 -9.45
N TRP A 34 -5.71 -9.01 -9.03
CA TRP A 34 -5.89 -8.39 -7.72
C TRP A 34 -6.35 -9.39 -6.68
N HIS A 35 -5.78 -9.32 -5.48
CA HIS A 35 -6.41 -9.79 -4.26
C HIS A 35 -7.23 -8.66 -3.65
N VAL A 36 -8.51 -8.95 -3.42
CA VAL A 36 -9.50 -8.00 -2.90
C VAL A 36 -10.22 -8.64 -1.73
N GLN A 37 -10.30 -7.93 -0.61
CA GLN A 37 -11.21 -8.25 0.48
C GLN A 37 -12.42 -7.32 0.42
N GLN A 38 -13.63 -7.88 0.48
CA GLN A 38 -14.86 -7.11 0.47
C GLN A 38 -15.84 -7.56 1.54
N GLN A 39 -16.42 -6.62 2.28
CA GLN A 39 -17.43 -6.90 3.31
C GLN A 39 -18.38 -5.72 3.48
N GLY A 40 -19.59 -6.00 3.95
CA GLY A 40 -20.58 -4.98 4.28
C GLY A 40 -21.48 -4.59 3.10
N ARG A 41 -22.31 -3.58 3.35
CA ARG A 41 -23.27 -2.99 2.40
C ARG A 41 -23.38 -1.49 2.68
N GLY A 42 -23.70 -0.70 1.67
CA GLY A 42 -23.79 0.76 1.77
C GLY A 42 -22.80 1.46 0.84
N PRO A 43 -22.49 2.76 1.08
CA PRO A 43 -21.53 3.52 0.28
C PRO A 43 -20.17 2.82 0.20
N VAL A 44 -19.48 2.94 -0.93
CA VAL A 44 -18.20 2.24 -1.14
C VAL A 44 -17.09 2.97 -0.41
N MET A 45 -16.38 2.25 0.46
CA MET A 45 -15.16 2.69 1.14
C MET A 45 -13.99 1.84 0.66
N VAL A 46 -12.98 2.47 0.07
CA VAL A 46 -11.79 1.77 -0.44
C VAL A 46 -10.60 1.99 0.48
N LEU A 47 -9.93 0.90 0.90
CA LEU A 47 -8.81 0.91 1.85
C LEU A 47 -7.49 0.58 1.15
N LEU A 48 -6.54 1.51 1.17
CA LEU A 48 -5.24 1.41 0.50
C LEU A 48 -4.10 1.36 1.54
N HIS A 49 -3.42 0.22 1.63
CA HIS A 49 -2.33 0.01 2.59
C HIS A 49 -1.04 0.75 2.21
N GLY A 50 -0.09 0.82 3.16
CA GLY A 50 1.23 1.40 2.95
C GLY A 50 2.26 0.42 2.35
N THR A 51 3.48 0.90 2.11
CA THR A 51 4.60 0.10 1.57
C THR A 51 4.85 -1.16 2.39
N GLY A 52 5.01 -2.32 1.72
CA GLY A 52 5.34 -3.57 2.41
C GLY A 52 4.25 -4.07 3.37
N ALA A 53 3.04 -3.53 3.27
CA ALA A 53 1.86 -4.04 3.94
C ALA A 53 0.94 -4.74 2.93
N SER A 54 -0.27 -5.06 3.37
CA SER A 54 -1.30 -5.73 2.58
C SER A 54 -2.66 -5.50 3.29
N THR A 55 -3.76 -5.97 2.71
CA THR A 55 -5.12 -6.02 3.29
C THR A 55 -5.15 -6.34 4.79
N HIS A 56 -4.28 -7.20 5.31
CA HIS A 56 -4.21 -7.57 6.73
C HIS A 56 -4.02 -6.39 7.71
N THR A 57 -3.52 -5.25 7.26
CA THR A 57 -3.39 -4.04 8.09
C THR A 57 -4.75 -3.48 8.51
N TRP A 58 -5.81 -3.81 7.77
CA TRP A 58 -7.17 -3.33 7.99
C TRP A 58 -8.06 -4.32 8.74
N ARG A 59 -7.53 -5.49 9.14
CA ARG A 59 -8.32 -6.60 9.71
C ARG A 59 -9.22 -6.22 10.89
N ASP A 60 -8.77 -5.28 11.71
CA ASP A 60 -9.49 -4.86 12.92
C ASP A 60 -10.50 -3.72 12.61
N LEU A 61 -10.27 -2.96 11.53
CA LEU A 61 -11.10 -1.81 11.14
C LEU A 61 -12.19 -2.16 10.13
N MET A 62 -11.89 -3.07 9.20
CA MET A 62 -12.80 -3.46 8.13
C MET A 62 -14.15 -4.00 8.66
N PRO A 63 -14.20 -4.89 9.68
CA PRO A 63 -15.48 -5.37 10.23
C PRO A 63 -16.30 -4.27 10.92
N VAL A 64 -15.63 -3.24 11.46
CA VAL A 64 -16.29 -2.10 12.12
C VAL A 64 -16.96 -1.23 11.07
N TRP A 65 -16.22 -0.84 10.02
CA TRP A 65 -16.76 0.00 8.95
C TRP A 65 -17.75 -0.73 8.04
N ALA A 66 -17.64 -2.05 7.91
CA ALA A 66 -18.57 -2.88 7.13
C ALA A 66 -20.02 -2.87 7.66
N ARG A 67 -20.26 -2.33 8.86
CA ARG A 67 -21.61 -2.13 9.42
C ARG A 67 -22.40 -1.07 8.64
N GLU A 68 -21.71 -0.11 8.01
CA GLU A 68 -22.33 1.05 7.35
C GLU A 68 -21.88 1.22 5.89
N PHE A 69 -20.75 0.61 5.51
CA PHE A 69 -20.14 0.76 4.20
C PHE A 69 -20.01 -0.60 3.48
N THR A 70 -19.97 -0.54 2.15
CA THR A 70 -19.33 -1.60 1.36
C THR A 70 -17.82 -1.35 1.40
N VAL A 71 -17.12 -2.04 2.30
CA VAL A 71 -15.68 -1.87 2.48
C VAL A 71 -14.92 -2.77 1.51
N VAL A 72 -14.00 -2.18 0.76
CA VAL A 72 -13.14 -2.85 -0.21
C VAL A 72 -11.69 -2.57 0.15
N SER A 73 -10.97 -3.59 0.61
CA SER A 73 -9.52 -3.52 0.81
C SER A 73 -8.82 -4.27 -0.31
N VAL A 74 -7.71 -3.73 -0.81
CA VAL A 74 -6.97 -4.32 -1.91
C VAL A 74 -5.50 -4.47 -1.53
N ASP A 75 -4.87 -5.54 -2.01
CA ASP A 75 -3.41 -5.57 -2.09
C ASP A 75 -3.00 -4.77 -3.33
N LEU A 76 -2.18 -3.74 -3.15
CA LEU A 76 -1.66 -2.93 -4.26
C LEU A 76 -0.76 -3.78 -5.17
N PRO A 77 -0.63 -3.45 -6.47
CA PRO A 77 0.29 -4.10 -7.40
C PRO A 77 1.65 -4.47 -6.80
N GLY A 78 2.02 -5.74 -7.00
CA GLY A 78 3.23 -6.36 -6.44
C GLY A 78 3.14 -6.73 -4.94
N HIS A 79 2.13 -6.28 -4.20
CA HIS A 79 2.02 -6.60 -2.78
C HIS A 79 1.23 -7.89 -2.53
N ALA A 80 1.69 -8.63 -1.53
CA ALA A 80 1.15 -9.91 -1.06
C ALA A 80 0.61 -10.81 -2.19
N PHE A 81 -0.71 -10.90 -2.36
CA PHE A 81 -1.36 -11.83 -3.28
C PHE A 81 -1.82 -11.18 -4.60
N THR A 82 -1.60 -9.87 -4.76
CA THR A 82 -1.80 -9.17 -6.04
C THR A 82 -0.57 -9.34 -6.91
N GLY A 83 -0.80 -9.67 -8.19
CA GLY A 83 0.26 -9.81 -9.18
C GLY A 83 1.06 -8.52 -9.39
N THR A 84 2.26 -8.67 -9.93
CA THR A 84 3.04 -7.53 -10.43
C THR A 84 2.37 -6.94 -11.67
N ALA A 85 2.32 -5.62 -11.74
CA ALA A 85 1.89 -4.89 -12.92
C ALA A 85 3.10 -4.52 -13.80
N ASP A 86 2.83 -4.02 -15.01
CA ASP A 86 3.86 -3.40 -15.84
C ASP A 86 4.60 -2.32 -15.02
N THR A 87 5.91 -2.18 -15.26
CA THR A 87 6.74 -1.11 -14.69
C THR A 87 6.14 0.29 -14.83
N ALA A 88 5.41 0.56 -15.92
CA ALA A 88 4.69 1.82 -16.09
C ALA A 88 3.63 2.07 -15.00
N LEU A 89 3.02 1.00 -14.48
CA LEU A 89 2.03 1.04 -13.39
C LEU A 89 2.68 1.10 -12.00
N MET A 90 4.00 0.93 -11.91
CA MET A 90 4.78 1.02 -10.66
C MET A 90 5.22 2.46 -10.34
N THR A 91 4.41 3.43 -10.76
CA THR A 91 4.53 4.87 -10.43
C THR A 91 3.31 5.30 -9.62
N LEU A 92 3.36 6.46 -8.96
CA LEU A 92 2.18 6.94 -8.20
C LEU A 92 0.93 7.12 -9.10
N PRO A 93 1.00 7.80 -10.27
CA PRO A 93 -0.13 7.89 -11.20
C PRO A 93 -0.54 6.53 -11.77
N GLY A 94 0.45 5.67 -12.08
CA GLY A 94 0.20 4.32 -12.56
C GLY A 94 -0.57 3.46 -11.56
N MET A 95 -0.20 3.54 -10.27
CA MET A 95 -0.86 2.83 -9.18
C MET A 95 -2.30 3.33 -9.00
N ALA A 96 -2.52 4.64 -9.03
CA ALA A 96 -3.85 5.24 -8.96
C ALA A 96 -4.73 4.82 -10.15
N HIS A 97 -4.16 4.76 -11.36
CA HIS A 97 -4.86 4.28 -12.55
C HIS A 97 -5.22 2.79 -12.44
N ALA A 98 -4.30 1.96 -11.92
CA ALA A 98 -4.55 0.54 -11.73
C ALA A 98 -5.71 0.29 -10.74
N VAL A 99 -5.75 1.03 -9.62
CA VAL A 99 -6.86 0.96 -8.66
C VAL A 99 -8.18 1.43 -9.30
N GLN A 100 -8.16 2.49 -10.11
CA GLN A 100 -9.35 2.94 -10.84
C GLN A 100 -9.87 1.89 -11.83
N ALA A 101 -8.97 1.23 -12.59
CA ALA A 101 -9.33 0.15 -13.50
C ALA A 101 -9.98 -1.03 -12.75
N LEU A 102 -9.49 -1.36 -11.55
CA LEU A 102 -10.14 -2.33 -10.66
C LEU A 102 -11.54 -1.87 -10.27
N LEU A 103 -11.70 -0.64 -9.77
CA LEU A 103 -13.00 -0.13 -9.33
C LEU A 103 -14.02 -0.07 -10.48
N GLN A 104 -13.60 0.29 -11.69
CA GLN A 104 -14.41 0.21 -12.91
C GLN A 104 -14.87 -1.23 -13.19
N THR A 105 -13.94 -2.19 -13.13
CA THR A 105 -14.25 -3.62 -13.32
C THR A 105 -15.23 -4.14 -12.26
N LEU A 106 -15.14 -3.62 -11.04
CA LEU A 106 -16.07 -3.95 -9.95
C LEU A 106 -17.40 -3.20 -10.02
N ALA A 107 -17.57 -2.29 -10.98
CA ALA A 107 -18.70 -1.37 -11.08
C ALA A 107 -18.92 -0.57 -9.77
N MET A 108 -17.83 -0.14 -9.15
CA MET A 108 -17.83 0.57 -7.86
C MET A 108 -17.35 2.01 -8.03
N LYS A 109 -18.11 2.95 -7.48
CA LYS A 109 -17.70 4.34 -7.33
C LYS A 109 -17.41 4.62 -5.85
N PRO A 110 -16.17 4.94 -5.47
CA PRO A 110 -15.83 5.20 -4.08
C PRO A 110 -16.56 6.45 -3.58
N ALA A 111 -17.19 6.34 -2.41
CA ALA A 111 -17.64 7.49 -1.63
C ALA A 111 -16.54 7.96 -0.66
N VAL A 112 -15.71 7.02 -0.18
CA VAL A 112 -14.59 7.28 0.71
C VAL A 112 -13.35 6.53 0.23
N LEU A 113 -12.22 7.21 0.21
CA LEU A 113 -10.89 6.64 0.05
C LEU A 113 -10.13 6.78 1.37
N VAL A 114 -9.69 5.66 1.93
CA VAL A 114 -8.84 5.61 3.13
C VAL A 114 -7.47 5.11 2.72
N GLY A 115 -6.42 5.88 3.03
CA GLY A 115 -5.05 5.50 2.71
C GLY A 115 -4.13 5.59 3.91
N HIS A 116 -3.24 4.62 4.06
CA HIS A 116 -2.16 4.66 5.06
C HIS A 116 -0.80 4.86 4.38
N SER A 117 0.02 5.81 4.87
CA SER A 117 1.36 6.07 4.35
C SER A 117 1.37 6.27 2.83
N ALA A 118 2.04 5.39 2.08
CA ALA A 118 2.04 5.39 0.61
C ALA A 118 0.63 5.27 -0.02
N GLY A 119 -0.25 4.47 0.59
CA GLY A 119 -1.63 4.33 0.14
C GLY A 119 -2.41 5.64 0.21
N ALA A 120 -2.04 6.56 1.11
CA ALA A 120 -2.63 7.90 1.17
C ALA A 120 -2.18 8.79 0.00
N ALA A 121 -0.97 8.59 -0.53
CA ALA A 121 -0.53 9.26 -1.75
C ALA A 121 -1.33 8.75 -2.95
N VAL A 122 -1.50 7.42 -3.07
CA VAL A 122 -2.33 6.81 -4.14
C VAL A 122 -3.77 7.31 -4.08
N ALA A 123 -4.36 7.34 -2.89
CA ALA A 123 -5.71 7.86 -2.67
C ALA A 123 -5.83 9.35 -3.07
N ALA A 124 -4.85 10.18 -2.71
CA ALA A 124 -4.82 11.59 -3.09
C ALA A 124 -4.73 11.77 -4.62
N GLU A 125 -3.87 10.99 -5.28
CA GLU A 125 -3.74 11.00 -6.74
C GLU A 125 -5.07 10.63 -7.42
N MET A 126 -5.79 9.62 -6.92
CA MET A 126 -7.13 9.28 -7.42
C MET A 126 -8.11 10.44 -7.25
N VAL A 127 -8.12 11.10 -6.08
CA VAL A 127 -8.99 12.26 -5.81
C VAL A 127 -8.71 13.41 -6.78
N LEU A 128 -7.44 13.70 -7.07
CA LEU A 128 -7.04 14.77 -7.99
C LEU A 128 -7.50 14.52 -9.43
N GLN A 129 -7.72 13.25 -9.80
CA GLN A 129 -8.21 12.85 -11.12
C GLN A 129 -9.75 12.84 -11.22
N THR A 130 -10.47 13.12 -10.13
CA THR A 130 -11.95 13.17 -10.11
C THR A 130 -12.51 14.57 -10.32
N GLN A 131 -13.66 14.63 -11.02
CA GLN A 131 -14.46 15.85 -11.13
C GLN A 131 -14.98 16.31 -9.77
N PRO A 132 -15.11 17.63 -9.50
CA PRO A 132 -15.56 18.14 -8.21
C PRO A 132 -16.90 17.56 -7.72
N SER A 133 -17.85 17.29 -8.64
CA SER A 133 -19.17 16.73 -8.32
C SER A 133 -19.14 15.27 -7.87
N ASP A 134 -18.06 14.55 -8.19
CA ASP A 134 -17.92 13.11 -8.00
C ASP A 134 -16.80 12.73 -7.03
N ARG A 135 -16.24 13.74 -6.35
CA ARG A 135 -15.03 13.59 -5.55
C ARG A 135 -15.31 12.78 -4.26
N PRO A 136 -14.61 11.65 -4.04
CA PRO A 136 -14.74 10.92 -2.78
C PRO A 136 -14.11 11.69 -1.61
N LEU A 137 -14.59 11.43 -0.40
CA LEU A 137 -13.92 11.87 0.82
C LEU A 137 -12.57 11.16 0.96
N LEU A 138 -11.52 11.90 1.27
CA LEU A 138 -10.19 11.35 1.54
C LEU A 138 -9.89 11.32 3.04
N VAL A 139 -9.60 10.13 3.56
CA VAL A 139 -9.08 9.92 4.91
C VAL A 139 -7.64 9.44 4.81
N ALA A 140 -6.70 10.27 5.28
CA ALA A 140 -5.27 10.00 5.19
C ALA A 140 -4.68 9.69 6.57
N LEU A 141 -4.14 8.49 6.75
CA LEU A 141 -3.51 8.01 7.98
C LEU A 141 -2.00 8.01 7.83
N ASN A 142 -1.30 8.84 8.59
CA ASN A 142 0.16 9.02 8.50
C ASN A 142 0.66 9.18 7.05
N PRO A 143 0.11 10.12 6.26
CA PRO A 143 0.36 10.18 4.83
C PRO A 143 1.82 10.45 4.48
N ALA A 144 2.34 9.71 3.50
CA ALA A 144 3.68 9.91 2.95
C ALA A 144 3.69 11.01 1.87
N TRP A 145 3.20 12.21 2.19
CA TRP A 145 3.12 13.34 1.24
C TRP A 145 4.35 14.25 1.25
N LEU A 146 5.07 14.27 2.37
CA LEU A 146 6.28 15.06 2.52
C LEU A 146 7.51 14.20 2.25
N PRO A 147 8.57 14.76 1.65
CA PRO A 147 9.86 14.09 1.57
C PRO A 147 10.33 13.62 2.95
N ILE A 148 11.07 12.52 3.00
CA ILE A 148 11.79 12.12 4.21
C ILE A 148 12.95 13.12 4.38
N HIS A 149 12.84 14.03 5.34
CA HIS A 149 13.85 15.05 5.60
C HIS A 149 14.96 14.52 6.54
N GLY A 150 16.12 15.18 6.51
CA GLY A 150 17.24 14.90 7.40
C GLY A 150 18.03 13.64 7.05
N TRP A 151 18.80 13.15 8.03
CA TRP A 151 19.70 12.00 7.88
C TRP A 151 18.97 10.71 7.46
N ALA A 152 17.70 10.57 7.86
CA ALA A 152 16.85 9.45 7.50
C ALA A 152 16.63 9.38 5.98
N GLY A 153 16.39 10.52 5.31
CA GLY A 153 16.22 10.57 3.85
C GLY A 153 17.49 10.21 3.09
N TRP A 154 18.65 10.63 3.61
CA TRP A 154 19.96 10.30 3.04
C TRP A 154 20.27 8.79 3.10
N LEU A 155 19.79 8.08 4.14
CA LEU A 155 19.94 6.63 4.26
C LEU A 155 18.85 5.85 3.52
N PHE A 156 17.59 6.30 3.57
CA PHE A 156 16.46 5.55 3.03
C PHE A 156 16.54 5.38 1.51
N ALA A 157 16.87 6.44 0.78
CA ALA A 157 16.85 6.41 -0.68
C ALA A 157 17.92 5.47 -1.28
N PRO A 158 19.18 5.46 -0.81
CA PRO A 158 20.19 4.48 -1.24
C PRO A 158 19.85 3.05 -0.79
N ALA A 159 19.34 2.87 0.43
CA ALA A 159 18.97 1.54 0.94
C ALA A 159 17.82 0.94 0.12
N ALA A 160 16.78 1.74 -0.19
CA ALA A 160 15.70 1.32 -1.06
C ALA A 160 16.25 0.88 -2.43
N LYS A 161 17.07 1.72 -3.10
CA LYS A 161 17.74 1.40 -4.37
C LYS A 161 18.56 0.10 -4.33
N LEU A 162 19.26 -0.18 -3.24
CA LEU A 162 20.03 -1.41 -3.09
C LEU A 162 19.15 -2.66 -2.98
N VAL A 163 17.95 -2.54 -2.41
CA VAL A 163 16.96 -3.63 -2.40
C VAL A 163 16.37 -3.82 -3.79
N THR A 164 16.16 -2.73 -4.56
CA THR A 164 15.59 -2.81 -5.91
C THR A 164 16.57 -3.38 -6.94
N LEU A 165 17.84 -2.98 -6.88
CA LEU A 165 18.84 -3.27 -7.91
C LEU A 165 19.60 -4.59 -7.67
N ASN A 166 19.57 -5.12 -6.46
CA ASN A 166 20.27 -6.35 -6.12
C ASN A 166 19.31 -7.43 -5.61
N PRO A 167 19.02 -8.48 -6.40
CA PRO A 167 18.08 -9.52 -6.04
C PRO A 167 18.50 -10.36 -4.81
N LEU A 168 19.78 -10.32 -4.43
CA LEU A 168 20.24 -10.97 -3.18
C LEU A 168 19.82 -10.17 -1.94
N SER A 169 19.74 -8.84 -2.04
CA SER A 169 19.39 -7.94 -0.94
C SER A 169 17.97 -8.17 -0.44
N GLY A 170 17.00 -8.27 -1.35
CA GLY A 170 15.60 -8.55 -0.99
C GLY A 170 15.42 -9.93 -0.35
N TRP A 171 16.13 -10.95 -0.86
CA TRP A 171 16.13 -12.29 -0.27
C TRP A 171 16.77 -12.30 1.13
N LEU A 172 17.90 -11.61 1.32
CA LEU A 172 18.59 -11.55 2.61
C LEU A 172 17.75 -10.82 3.66
N MET A 173 17.12 -9.71 3.28
CA MET A 173 16.18 -8.98 4.15
C MET A 173 15.00 -9.86 4.56
N ALA A 174 14.41 -10.60 3.61
CA ALA A 174 13.32 -11.53 3.92
C ALA A 174 13.76 -12.65 4.87
N LYS A 175 14.95 -13.24 4.67
CA LYS A 175 15.51 -14.23 5.60
C LYS A 175 15.74 -13.65 7.00
N GLN A 176 16.20 -12.41 7.10
CA GLN A 176 16.40 -11.75 8.38
C GLN A 176 15.07 -11.37 9.06
N ALA A 177 14.07 -10.96 8.29
CA ALA A 177 12.71 -10.71 8.76
C ALA A 177 12.04 -11.98 9.28
N ALA A 178 12.28 -13.13 8.62
CA ALA A 178 11.74 -14.42 9.02
C ALA A 178 12.41 -15.00 10.28
N ARG A 179 13.71 -14.71 10.50
CA ARG A 179 14.53 -15.35 11.55
C ARG A 179 14.77 -14.49 12.79
N GLY A 180 14.49 -13.19 12.74
CA GLY A 180 14.89 -12.26 13.81
C GLY A 180 13.83 -11.23 14.17
N ASP A 181 14.25 -10.29 15.02
CA ASP A 181 13.38 -9.21 15.51
C ASP A 181 13.32 -8.01 14.57
N LEU A 182 13.83 -8.12 13.34
CA LEU A 182 13.88 -7.00 12.39
C LEU A 182 12.50 -6.36 12.21
N VAL A 183 11.47 -7.16 11.93
CA VAL A 183 10.10 -6.67 11.76
C VAL A 183 9.58 -6.02 13.04
N GLN A 184 9.88 -6.60 14.20
CA GLN A 184 9.45 -6.04 15.48
C GLN A 184 10.14 -4.71 15.79
N ARG A 185 11.43 -4.58 15.49
CA ARG A 185 12.20 -3.34 15.63
C ARG A 185 11.71 -2.27 14.66
N LEU A 186 11.40 -2.63 13.41
CA LEU A 186 10.82 -1.71 12.44
C LEU A 186 9.43 -1.22 12.90
N LEU A 187 8.58 -2.12 13.39
CA LEU A 187 7.27 -1.78 13.94
C LEU A 187 7.38 -0.89 15.20
N GLN A 188 8.31 -1.19 16.11
CA GLN A 188 8.56 -0.35 17.29
C GLN A 188 9.13 1.02 16.90
N GLY A 189 10.01 1.07 15.90
CA GLY A 189 10.61 2.31 15.39
C GLY A 189 9.59 3.26 14.76
N THR A 190 8.45 2.76 14.27
CA THR A 190 7.33 3.59 13.81
C THR A 190 6.38 4.02 14.94
N GLY A 191 6.63 3.60 16.18
CA GLY A 191 5.73 3.81 17.31
C GLY A 191 4.49 2.91 17.30
N SER A 192 4.46 1.89 16.43
CA SER A 192 3.30 1.00 16.29
C SER A 192 3.14 0.08 17.50
N ARG A 193 1.91 -0.02 18.00
CA ARG A 193 1.52 -0.99 19.04
C ARG A 193 0.56 -2.00 18.43
N LEU A 194 1.09 -3.15 18.02
CA LEU A 194 0.32 -4.23 17.40
C LEU A 194 0.11 -5.39 18.38
N SER A 195 -1.00 -6.11 18.21
CA SER A 195 -1.21 -7.40 18.87
C SER A 195 -0.18 -8.44 18.42
N ALA A 196 -0.03 -9.52 19.17
CA ALA A 196 0.86 -10.63 18.80
C ALA A 196 0.52 -11.20 17.41
N GLU A 197 -0.77 -11.25 17.07
CA GLU A 197 -1.25 -11.61 15.75
C GLU A 197 -0.83 -10.62 14.67
N GLY A 198 -0.97 -9.31 14.92
CA GLY A 198 -0.51 -8.28 13.99
C GLY A 198 0.98 -8.42 13.69
N VAL A 199 1.81 -8.62 14.73
CA VAL A 199 3.26 -8.85 14.57
C VAL A 199 3.52 -10.14 13.79
N ARG A 200 2.79 -11.22 14.05
CA ARG A 200 2.91 -12.50 13.34
C ARG A 200 2.63 -12.35 11.85
N LEU A 201 1.57 -11.63 11.48
CA LEU A 201 1.19 -11.40 10.07
C LEU A 201 2.27 -10.62 9.33
N TYR A 202 2.75 -9.52 9.92
CA TYR A 202 3.87 -8.76 9.34
C TYR A 202 5.14 -9.61 9.24
N LYS A 203 5.51 -10.37 10.29
CA LYS A 203 6.69 -11.26 10.25
C LYS A 203 6.57 -12.31 9.14
N ARG A 204 5.42 -12.96 9.01
CA ARG A 204 5.17 -13.98 7.99
C ARG A 204 5.27 -13.40 6.58
N LEU A 205 4.67 -12.22 6.36
CA LEU A 205 4.64 -11.55 5.06
C LEU A 205 6.01 -10.98 4.67
N PHE A 206 6.69 -10.27 5.57
CA PHE A 206 8.06 -9.78 5.36
C PHE A 206 9.08 -10.92 5.24
N GLY A 207 8.77 -12.10 5.76
CA GLY A 207 9.57 -13.30 5.54
C GLY A 207 9.57 -13.81 4.09
N GLN A 208 8.71 -13.28 3.23
CA GLN A 208 8.62 -13.67 1.82
C GLN A 208 9.49 -12.77 0.94
N PRO A 209 10.51 -13.32 0.25
CA PRO A 209 11.38 -12.53 -0.63
C PRO A 209 10.61 -11.77 -1.71
N SER A 210 9.61 -12.39 -2.32
CA SER A 210 8.79 -11.79 -3.40
C SER A 210 8.02 -10.57 -2.89
N HIS A 211 7.52 -10.63 -1.65
CA HIS A 211 6.87 -9.50 -1.01
C HIS A 211 7.84 -8.37 -0.66
N VAL A 212 9.06 -8.67 -0.23
CA VAL A 212 10.07 -7.63 0.12
C VAL A 212 10.62 -6.95 -1.13
N ALA A 213 10.76 -7.68 -2.24
CA ALA A 213 11.30 -7.15 -3.48
C ALA A 213 10.28 -6.33 -4.29
N ALA A 214 8.98 -6.58 -4.15
CA ALA A 214 7.97 -5.92 -4.96
C ALA A 214 7.72 -4.42 -4.67
N PRO A 215 7.74 -3.92 -3.41
CA PRO A 215 7.71 -2.48 -3.13
C PRO A 215 8.94 -1.74 -3.68
N SER A 216 10.01 -2.49 -3.93
CA SER A 216 11.30 -2.01 -4.38
C SER A 216 11.36 -1.86 -5.91
N SER A 217 10.57 -2.58 -6.71
CA SER A 217 10.59 -2.43 -8.17
C SER A 217 9.95 -1.14 -8.71
N ALA A 218 9.44 -0.25 -7.86
CA ALA A 218 8.83 1.02 -8.25
C ALA A 218 9.89 2.10 -8.51
N PRO A 219 10.03 2.63 -9.75
CA PRO A 219 10.93 3.73 -10.03
C PRO A 219 10.39 4.99 -9.34
N GLN A 220 10.98 5.33 -8.18
CA GLN A 220 10.90 6.59 -7.44
C GLN A 220 9.50 7.22 -7.37
N TRP A 221 8.88 7.18 -6.18
CA TRP A 221 7.75 8.03 -5.80
C TRP A 221 8.18 9.49 -5.77
N ARG A 222 8.37 10.09 -6.94
CA ARG A 222 8.52 11.53 -7.09
C ARG A 222 7.13 12.10 -6.88
N THR A 223 6.87 12.54 -5.66
CA THR A 223 5.84 13.54 -5.41
C THR A 223 6.21 14.74 -6.28
N THR A 224 5.42 15.02 -7.31
CA THR A 224 5.47 16.32 -7.97
C THR A 224 5.31 17.35 -6.85
N THR A 225 6.32 18.20 -6.67
CA THR A 225 6.31 19.26 -5.67
C THR A 225 5.00 20.03 -5.77
N ILE A 226 4.15 19.94 -4.75
CA ILE A 226 3.02 20.86 -4.60
C ILE A 226 3.65 22.24 -4.48
N PRO A 227 3.33 23.21 -5.37
CA PRO A 227 3.86 24.55 -5.26
C PRO A 227 3.49 25.11 -3.89
N THR A 228 4.49 25.46 -3.08
CA THR A 228 4.26 26.25 -1.87
C THR A 228 3.52 27.52 -2.27
N PRO A 229 2.34 27.83 -1.68
CA PRO A 229 1.69 29.09 -1.95
C PRO A 229 2.64 30.22 -1.56
N SER A 230 2.86 31.16 -2.49
CA SER A 230 3.63 32.35 -2.22
C SER A 230 3.00 33.08 -1.03
N ARG A 231 3.80 33.31 0.00
CA ARG A 231 3.38 34.10 1.17
C ARG A 231 2.98 35.48 0.64
N PRO A 232 1.74 35.97 0.87
CA PRO A 232 1.39 37.32 0.48
C PRO A 232 2.34 38.27 1.21
N SER A 233 2.99 39.15 0.45
CA SER A 233 3.80 40.23 0.98
C SER A 233 2.95 40.99 1.99
N ARG A 234 3.39 41.02 3.25
CA ARG A 234 2.84 41.95 4.23
C ARG A 234 3.17 43.35 3.73
N GLY A 235 2.20 43.98 3.07
CA GLY A 235 2.20 45.42 2.87
C GLY A 235 2.17 46.07 4.25
N VAL A 236 3.30 46.66 4.64
CA VAL A 236 3.33 47.64 5.72
C VAL A 236 2.70 48.89 5.14
N ALA A 237 1.45 49.17 5.49
CA ALA A 237 0.88 50.49 5.36
C ALA A 237 1.34 51.30 6.57
N ALA A 238 2.09 52.37 6.30
CA ALA A 238 2.25 53.50 7.19
C ALA A 238 1.05 54.45 7.04
#